data_AF-A0A8T9Q9H4-F1
#
_entry.id   AF-A0A8T9Q9H4-F1
#
_cell.length_a   1.000
_cell.length_b   1.000
_cell.length_c   1.000
_cell.angle_alpha   90.00
_cell.angle_beta   90.00
_cell.angle_gamma   90.00
#
_symmetry.space_group_name_H-M   'P 1'
#
loop_
_entity.id
_entity.type
_entity.pdbx_description
1 polymer ?
#
loop_
_entity_poly.entity_id
_entity_poly.type
_entity_poly.pdbx_seq_one_letter_code
_entity_poly.pdbx_strand_id
1 'polypeptide(L)'
;MKNLLLLVCLLLSQLGGRAQTPAAGPVKKTVKDFPHTGEPPMPPVKPILDTPLRDASICLGPDKTYYLTGTIGPDFMVSNEGIKVWKSKDMKTWEPLGLVWSIERDGTWQKQWTVKNGNRRRALWAPKSATSTATSLLPTASRDWARVCSKAPPAGPKGPT
;
A
#
# COMPACT_ATOMS: atom_id res chain seq x y z
N MET A 1 -46.91 20.97 -58.63
CA MET A 1 -45.89 21.24 -57.60
C MET A 1 -46.39 20.69 -56.27
N LYS A 2 -45.98 19.47 -55.88
CA LYS A 2 -46.21 18.84 -54.55
C LYS A 2 -45.67 17.40 -54.50
N ASN A 3 -45.44 16.76 -55.66
CA ASN A 3 -45.04 15.35 -55.74
C ASN A 3 -43.53 15.08 -55.96
N LEU A 4 -42.67 16.10 -55.99
CA LEU A 4 -41.23 15.90 -56.23
C LEU A 4 -40.37 16.02 -54.96
N LEU A 5 -40.90 16.64 -53.90
CA LEU A 5 -40.15 16.82 -52.65
C LEU A 5 -40.31 15.65 -51.66
N LEU A 6 -41.35 14.82 -51.82
CA LEU A 6 -41.55 13.63 -50.98
C LEU A 6 -40.73 12.41 -51.41
N LEU A 7 -40.22 12.34 -52.65
CA LEU A 7 -39.46 11.18 -53.12
C LEU A 7 -37.98 11.20 -52.70
N VAL A 8 -37.43 12.35 -52.33
CA VAL A 8 -36.01 12.44 -51.91
C VAL A 8 -35.84 11.99 -50.45
N CYS A 9 -36.88 12.12 -49.61
CA CYS A 9 -36.80 11.70 -48.21
C CYS A 9 -36.94 10.18 -48.01
N LEU A 10 -37.49 9.43 -48.98
CA LEU A 10 -37.67 7.97 -48.81
C LEU A 10 -36.43 7.14 -49.20
N LEU A 11 -35.49 7.70 -49.97
CA LEU A 11 -34.30 6.96 -50.44
C LEU A 11 -33.08 7.08 -49.52
N LEU A 12 -33.12 7.93 -48.49
CA LEU A 12 -32.04 8.05 -47.49
C LEU A 12 -32.28 7.26 -46.20
N SER A 13 -33.45 6.63 -46.06
CA SER A 13 -33.83 5.93 -44.82
C SER A 13 -33.34 4.48 -44.74
N GLN A 14 -32.65 3.96 -45.77
CA GLN A 14 -32.26 2.53 -45.83
C GLN A 14 -30.79 2.21 -45.54
N LEU A 15 -29.98 3.16 -45.08
CA LEU A 15 -28.58 2.90 -44.71
C LEU A 15 -28.31 3.30 -43.26
N GLY A 16 -28.91 2.56 -42.32
CA GLY A 16 -28.71 2.84 -40.89
C GLY A 16 -29.04 1.69 -39.95
N GLY A 17 -29.17 0.46 -40.44
CA GLY A 17 -29.43 -0.72 -39.61
C GLY A 17 -28.16 -1.48 -39.25
N ARG A 18 -27.18 -0.85 -38.57
CA ARG A 18 -26.09 -1.63 -37.99
C ARG A 18 -26.65 -2.29 -36.72
N ALA A 19 -26.95 -3.58 -36.81
CA ALA A 19 -27.33 -4.39 -35.67
C ALA A 19 -26.30 -4.18 -34.55
N GLN A 20 -26.74 -3.59 -33.43
CA GLN A 20 -25.94 -3.60 -32.21
C GLN A 20 -25.86 -5.05 -31.75
N THR A 21 -24.73 -5.68 -32.00
CA THR A 21 -24.36 -6.91 -31.30
C THR A 21 -24.41 -6.58 -29.81
N PRO A 22 -25.08 -7.38 -28.96
CA PRO A 22 -25.10 -7.11 -27.53
C PRO A 22 -23.65 -6.98 -27.05
N ALA A 23 -23.33 -5.83 -26.45
CA ALA A 23 -22.02 -5.62 -25.84
C ALA A 23 -21.80 -6.76 -24.85
N ALA A 24 -20.78 -7.58 -25.08
CA ALA A 24 -20.39 -8.61 -24.15
C ALA A 24 -20.25 -7.96 -22.77
N GLY A 25 -21.04 -8.43 -21.79
CA GLY A 25 -20.98 -7.93 -20.43
C GLY A 25 -19.55 -8.00 -19.87
N PRO A 26 -19.22 -7.26 -18.81
CA PRO A 26 -17.87 -7.21 -18.28
C PRO A 26 -17.39 -8.62 -17.95
N VAL A 27 -16.45 -9.13 -18.75
CA VAL A 27 -15.86 -10.45 -18.54
C VAL A 27 -15.04 -10.35 -17.27
N LYS A 28 -15.48 -11.04 -16.21
CA LYS A 28 -14.72 -11.18 -14.97
C LYS A 28 -13.52 -12.10 -15.22
N LYS A 29 -12.49 -11.58 -15.89
CA LYS A 29 -11.17 -12.23 -15.92
C LYS A 29 -10.47 -11.96 -14.61
N THR A 30 -10.13 -13.02 -13.89
CA THR A 30 -9.22 -13.03 -12.75
C THR A 30 -7.79 -13.24 -13.24
N VAL A 31 -6.80 -13.00 -12.38
CA VAL A 31 -5.38 -13.27 -12.68
C VAL A 31 -5.13 -14.70 -13.16
N LYS A 32 -5.99 -15.66 -12.79
CA LYS A 32 -5.89 -17.07 -13.19
C LYS A 32 -6.36 -17.34 -14.62
N ASP A 33 -7.10 -16.41 -15.23
CA ASP A 33 -7.63 -16.54 -16.59
C ASP A 33 -6.64 -16.00 -17.64
N PHE A 34 -5.50 -15.46 -17.21
CA PHE A 34 -4.38 -15.12 -18.09
C PHE A 34 -3.52 -16.36 -18.24
N PRO A 35 -3.37 -16.92 -19.45
CA PRO A 35 -2.54 -18.09 -19.65
C PRO A 35 -1.10 -17.75 -19.28
N HIS A 36 -0.51 -18.51 -18.35
CA HIS A 36 0.92 -18.44 -17.98
C HIS A 36 1.87 -18.84 -19.13
N THR A 37 1.36 -18.90 -20.37
CA THR A 37 2.07 -19.46 -21.51
C THR A 37 3.01 -18.41 -22.09
N GLY A 38 4.24 -18.39 -21.58
CA GLY A 38 5.35 -17.64 -22.15
C GLY A 38 6.30 -17.06 -21.11
N GLU A 39 5.82 -16.83 -19.88
CA GLU A 39 6.69 -16.40 -18.79
C GLU A 39 7.22 -17.61 -18.03
N PRO A 40 8.54 -17.69 -17.77
CA PRO A 40 9.09 -18.75 -16.95
C PRO A 40 8.46 -18.71 -15.55
N PRO A 41 8.30 -19.86 -14.87
CA PRO A 41 7.82 -19.90 -13.51
C PRO A 41 8.63 -18.93 -12.64
N MET A 42 7.95 -18.13 -11.81
CA MET A 42 8.66 -17.24 -10.89
C MET A 42 9.60 -18.09 -10.01
N PRO A 43 10.84 -17.63 -9.80
CA PRO A 43 11.74 -18.33 -8.90
C PRO A 43 11.12 -18.40 -7.50
N PRO A 44 11.39 -19.46 -6.73
CA PRO A 44 10.89 -19.57 -5.38
C PRO A 44 11.40 -18.39 -4.54
N VAL A 45 10.48 -17.67 -3.92
CA VAL A 45 10.80 -16.57 -3.01
C VAL A 45 10.69 -17.06 -1.57
N LYS A 46 11.68 -16.71 -0.74
CA LYS A 46 11.65 -16.96 0.70
C LYS A 46 11.31 -15.66 1.42
N PRO A 47 10.42 -15.66 2.42
CA PRO A 47 10.26 -14.52 3.31
C PRO A 47 11.60 -14.11 3.93
N ILE A 48 11.87 -12.80 3.97
CA ILE A 48 13.09 -12.24 4.60
C ILE A 48 12.92 -12.00 6.11
N LEU A 49 11.68 -12.11 6.60
CA LEU A 49 11.30 -11.99 8.01
C LEU A 49 10.29 -13.09 8.35
N ASP A 50 10.36 -13.58 9.58
CA ASP A 50 9.33 -14.47 10.15
C ASP A 50 8.10 -13.69 10.68
N THR A 51 8.18 -12.36 10.68
CA THR A 51 7.09 -11.49 11.13
C THR A 51 6.16 -11.13 9.96
N PRO A 52 4.83 -11.36 10.09
CA PRO A 52 3.86 -10.86 9.11
C PRO A 52 3.92 -9.33 9.00
N LEU A 53 4.41 -8.85 7.87
CA LEU A 53 4.63 -7.43 7.60
C LEU A 53 3.87 -7.02 6.35
N ARG A 54 3.08 -5.96 6.45
CA ARG A 54 2.35 -5.35 5.34
C ARG A 54 2.89 -3.94 5.07
N ASP A 55 2.72 -3.43 3.85
CA ASP A 55 3.11 -2.07 3.48
C ASP A 55 4.59 -1.78 3.81
N ALA A 56 5.45 -2.73 3.46
CA ALA A 56 6.87 -2.66 3.78
C ALA A 56 7.52 -1.39 3.19
N SER A 57 8.29 -0.69 4.02
CA SER A 57 9.08 0.47 3.62
C SER A 57 10.51 0.29 4.09
N ILE A 58 11.45 0.47 3.16
CA ILE A 58 12.88 0.31 3.40
C ILE A 58 13.62 1.61 3.05
N CYS A 59 14.68 1.93 3.77
CA CYS A 59 15.61 3.02 3.43
C CYS A 59 17.05 2.63 3.76
N LEU A 60 18.01 3.23 3.06
CA LEU A 60 19.43 3.17 3.42
C LEU A 60 19.76 4.38 4.30
N GLY A 61 20.22 4.13 5.52
CA GLY A 61 20.69 5.18 6.42
C GLY A 61 22.07 5.73 6.05
N PRO A 62 22.46 6.87 6.63
CA PRO A 62 23.79 7.47 6.41
C PRO A 62 24.94 6.58 6.89
N ASP A 63 24.67 5.70 7.85
CA ASP A 63 25.60 4.70 8.41
C ASP A 63 25.77 3.44 7.52
N LYS A 64 25.23 3.49 6.29
CA LYS A 64 25.22 2.38 5.34
C LYS A 64 24.51 1.14 5.87
N THR A 65 23.49 1.32 6.71
CA THR A 65 22.60 0.26 7.18
C THR A 65 21.22 0.41 6.53
N TYR A 66 20.63 -0.70 6.09
CA TYR A 66 19.24 -0.73 5.66
C TYR A 66 18.31 -0.78 6.85
N TYR A 67 17.24 0.00 6.84
CA TYR A 67 16.19 -0.03 7.84
C TYR A 67 14.87 -0.36 7.17
N LEU A 68 14.14 -1.31 7.73
CA LEU A 68 12.86 -1.82 7.25
C LEU A 68 11.79 -1.61 8.32
N THR A 69 10.61 -1.21 7.87
CA THR A 69 9.40 -1.10 8.69
C THR A 69 8.17 -1.47 7.87
N GLY A 70 7.01 -1.50 8.52
CA GLY A 70 5.72 -1.75 7.88
C GLY A 70 4.59 -1.84 8.91
N THR A 71 3.40 -2.08 8.41
CA THR A 71 2.20 -2.37 9.19
C THR A 71 2.31 -3.79 9.78
N ILE A 72 2.14 -3.91 11.10
CA ILE A 72 2.25 -5.18 11.84
C ILE A 72 1.01 -5.47 12.69
N GLY A 73 0.82 -6.75 13.03
CA GLY A 73 -0.21 -7.23 13.96
C GLY A 73 -1.29 -8.09 13.29
N PRO A 74 -1.91 -9.04 13.99
CA PRO A 74 -2.89 -9.96 13.40
C PRO A 74 -4.18 -9.25 12.95
N ASP A 75 -4.57 -8.19 13.65
CA ASP A 75 -5.74 -7.36 13.33
C ASP A 75 -5.34 -5.91 13.10
N PHE A 76 -4.31 -5.72 12.26
CA PHE A 76 -3.79 -4.39 11.95
C PHE A 76 -4.89 -3.45 11.43
N MET A 77 -5.99 -3.96 10.85
CA MET A 77 -7.10 -3.12 10.36
C MET A 77 -7.98 -2.52 11.49
N VAL A 78 -7.86 -3.03 12.71
CA VAL A 78 -8.61 -2.54 13.88
C VAL A 78 -7.67 -1.88 14.87
N SER A 79 -6.57 -2.55 15.25
CA SER A 79 -5.62 -1.99 16.21
C SER A 79 -4.19 -2.49 16.01
N ASN A 80 -3.22 -1.63 16.34
CA ASN A 80 -1.83 -2.04 16.51
C ASN A 80 -1.11 -1.12 17.51
N GLU A 81 0.09 -1.53 17.90
CA GLU A 81 0.87 -0.89 18.97
C GLU A 81 1.65 0.34 18.48
N GLY A 82 2.11 0.31 17.23
CA GLY A 82 2.93 1.37 16.64
C GLY A 82 3.88 0.85 15.57
N ILE A 83 5.10 1.41 15.53
CA ILE A 83 6.10 1.14 14.49
C ILE A 83 7.22 0.28 15.07
N LYS A 84 7.41 -0.90 14.47
CA LYS A 84 8.64 -1.70 14.66
C LYS A 84 9.59 -1.49 13.50
N VAL A 85 10.89 -1.60 13.80
CA VAL A 85 11.96 -1.45 12.82
C VAL A 85 12.90 -2.65 12.91
N TRP A 86 13.39 -3.06 11.75
CA TRP A 86 14.50 -3.99 11.59
C TRP A 86 15.63 -3.29 10.86
N LYS A 87 16.87 -3.67 11.16
CA LYS A 87 18.04 -3.19 10.45
C LYS A 87 18.82 -4.33 9.82
N SER A 88 19.53 -4.05 8.74
CA SER A 88 20.35 -5.03 8.03
C SER A 88 21.55 -4.36 7.37
N LYS A 89 22.70 -5.01 7.35
CA LYS A 89 23.86 -4.58 6.55
C LYS A 89 23.88 -5.17 5.14
N ASP A 90 23.15 -6.27 4.91
CA ASP A 90 23.26 -7.09 3.70
C ASP A 90 21.91 -7.35 3.00
N MET A 91 20.80 -6.79 3.52
CA MET A 91 19.41 -7.02 3.13
C MET A 91 18.90 -8.47 3.27
N LYS A 92 19.71 -9.36 3.85
CA LYS A 92 19.42 -10.78 4.02
C LYS A 92 19.15 -11.11 5.49
N THR A 93 20.00 -10.61 6.36
CA THR A 93 19.93 -10.80 7.81
C THR A 93 19.36 -9.55 8.45
N TRP A 94 18.27 -9.71 9.20
CA TRP A 94 17.50 -8.59 9.76
C TRP A 94 17.46 -8.67 11.28
N GLU A 95 18.05 -7.67 11.94
CA GLU A 95 18.05 -7.53 13.39
C GLU A 95 16.88 -6.64 13.82
N PRO A 96 16.02 -7.07 14.76
CA PRO A 96 14.96 -6.23 15.28
C PRO A 96 15.55 -5.10 16.15
N LEU A 97 15.11 -3.86 15.90
CA LEU A 97 15.32 -2.72 16.80
C LEU A 97 14.18 -2.53 17.80
N GLY A 98 13.12 -3.33 17.67
CA GLY A 98 11.95 -3.28 18.55
C GLY A 98 10.96 -2.18 18.16
N LEU A 99 10.11 -1.82 19.12
CA LEU A 99 9.07 -0.80 18.98
C LEU A 99 9.66 0.61 19.16
N VAL A 100 10.10 1.20 18.06
CA VAL A 100 10.77 2.51 18.06
C VAL A 100 9.79 3.67 18.26
N TRP A 101 8.50 3.46 17.98
CA TRP A 101 7.43 4.42 18.20
C TRP A 101 6.15 3.68 18.63
N SER A 102 5.44 4.17 19.66
CA SER A 102 4.17 3.60 20.07
C SER A 102 3.06 4.64 20.20
N ILE A 103 1.82 4.21 19.94
CA ILE A 103 0.65 5.07 20.07
C ILE A 103 0.53 5.59 21.52
N GLU A 104 0.82 4.75 22.50
CA GLU A 104 0.69 5.12 23.91
C GLU A 104 1.81 6.05 24.39
N ARG A 105 3.06 5.81 23.97
CA ARG A 105 4.21 6.61 24.41
C ARG A 105 4.28 7.93 23.66
N ASP A 106 4.22 7.87 22.33
CA ASP A 106 4.60 8.97 21.45
C ASP A 106 3.41 9.57 20.68
N GLY A 107 2.26 8.86 20.68
CA GLY A 107 1.05 9.32 20.03
C GLY A 107 0.51 10.63 20.63
N THR A 108 -0.06 11.44 19.76
CA THR A 108 -0.76 12.67 20.14
C THR A 108 -2.26 12.46 19.91
N TRP A 109 -2.81 13.02 18.83
CA TRP A 109 -4.17 12.77 18.40
C TRP A 109 -4.41 11.30 18.04
N GLN A 110 -3.37 10.54 17.66
CA GLN A 110 -3.45 9.10 17.34
C GLN A 110 -3.87 8.23 18.52
N LYS A 111 -3.77 8.74 19.76
CA LYS A 111 -4.24 8.04 20.97
C LYS A 111 -5.75 7.87 20.98
N GLN A 112 -6.47 8.76 20.31
CA GLN A 112 -7.91 8.76 20.28
C GLN A 112 -8.44 7.59 19.45
N TRP A 113 -9.39 6.86 20.03
CA TRP A 113 -10.09 5.82 19.30
C TRP A 113 -11.14 6.45 18.38
N THR A 114 -11.29 5.89 17.19
CA THR A 114 -12.30 6.31 16.22
C THR A 114 -13.29 5.19 15.99
N VAL A 115 -14.52 5.52 15.58
CA VAL A 115 -15.52 4.51 15.20
C VAL A 115 -15.79 4.63 13.71
N LYS A 116 -15.61 3.52 12.99
CA LYS A 116 -15.91 3.42 11.55
C LYS A 116 -16.66 2.12 11.27
N ASN A 117 -17.82 2.22 10.63
CA ASN A 117 -18.71 1.10 10.35
C ASN A 117 -19.02 0.27 11.61
N GLY A 118 -19.36 0.93 12.72
CA GLY A 118 -19.65 0.29 14.02
C GLY A 118 -18.43 -0.28 14.75
N ASN A 119 -17.24 -0.27 14.15
CA ASN A 119 -16.03 -0.81 14.76
C ASN A 119 -15.17 0.28 15.37
N ARG A 120 -14.77 0.11 16.63
CA ARG A 120 -13.80 0.97 17.30
C ARG A 120 -12.39 0.63 16.80
N ARG A 121 -11.67 1.60 16.26
CA ARG A 121 -10.37 1.43 15.60
C ARG A 121 -9.34 2.44 16.09
N ARG A 122 -8.11 1.95 16.19
CA ARG A 122 -6.91 2.75 16.48
C ARG A 122 -5.69 1.98 16.00
N ALA A 123 -5.33 2.20 14.74
CA ALA A 123 -4.21 1.52 14.10
C ALA A 123 -3.40 2.50 13.25
N LEU A 124 -2.11 2.22 13.12
CA LEU A 124 -1.19 2.92 12.25
C LEU A 124 -0.90 2.09 11.01
N TRP A 125 -1.05 2.68 9.81
CA TRP A 125 -0.86 1.97 8.54
C TRP A 125 0.18 2.64 7.65
N ALA A 126 0.82 1.82 6.82
CA ALA A 126 1.74 2.21 5.76
C ALA A 126 2.78 3.25 6.20
N PRO A 127 3.59 2.95 7.24
CA PRO A 127 4.68 3.84 7.61
C PRO A 127 5.65 3.94 6.44
N LYS A 128 5.88 5.17 5.96
CA LYS A 128 6.69 5.43 4.76
C LYS A 128 7.97 6.17 5.11
N SER A 129 9.10 5.70 4.59
CA SER A 129 10.36 6.46 4.59
C SER A 129 10.22 7.72 3.74
N ALA A 130 10.42 8.89 4.35
CA ALA A 130 10.48 10.15 3.62
C ALA A 130 11.88 10.76 3.79
N THR A 131 12.62 10.88 2.70
CA THR A 131 13.99 11.43 2.70
C THR A 131 14.04 12.91 2.30
N SER A 132 12.91 13.56 2.01
CA SER A 132 12.88 14.99 1.66
C SER A 132 11.57 15.65 2.07
N THR A 133 11.69 16.72 2.87
CA THR A 133 10.88 17.97 2.95
C THR A 133 9.34 17.96 2.83
N ALA A 134 8.66 16.82 2.79
CA ALA A 134 7.21 16.71 2.84
C ALA A 134 6.75 16.44 4.29
N THR A 135 7.24 17.26 5.22
CA THR A 135 7.01 17.04 6.65
C THR A 135 5.57 17.36 7.03
N SER A 136 4.80 18.19 6.30
CA SER A 136 3.51 18.71 6.81
C SER A 136 2.29 17.79 6.68
N LEU A 137 2.30 16.75 5.84
CA LEU A 137 1.11 15.93 5.54
C LEU A 137 1.15 14.49 6.08
N LEU A 138 2.28 14.07 6.66
CA LEU A 138 2.43 12.74 7.20
C LEU A 138 1.98 12.68 8.67
N PRO A 139 1.35 11.56 9.10
CA PRO A 139 1.17 11.25 10.52
C PRO A 139 2.50 11.40 11.27
N THR A 140 2.46 11.86 12.53
CA THR A 140 3.65 12.05 13.38
C THR A 140 4.58 10.83 13.33
N ALA A 141 4.02 9.63 13.36
CA ALA A 141 4.75 8.37 13.28
C ALA A 141 5.58 8.21 11.98
N SER A 142 5.07 8.65 10.82
CA SER A 142 5.85 8.65 9.56
C SER A 142 6.89 9.76 9.51
N ARG A 143 6.68 10.88 10.22
CA ARG A 143 7.70 11.93 10.40
C ARG A 143 8.84 11.47 11.32
N ASP A 144 8.51 10.75 12.39
CA ASP A 144 9.48 10.19 13.32
C ASP A 144 10.32 9.09 12.66
N TRP A 145 9.71 8.27 11.82
CA TRP A 145 10.44 7.32 10.97
C TRP A 145 11.31 7.99 9.88
N ALA A 146 10.82 9.04 9.23
CA ALA A 146 11.63 9.85 8.31
C ALA A 146 12.88 10.44 9.01
N ARG A 147 12.75 10.79 10.30
CA ARG A 147 13.87 11.22 11.14
C ARG A 147 14.84 10.07 11.39
N VAL A 148 14.37 8.84 11.60
CA VAL A 148 15.21 7.63 11.73
C VAL A 148 16.02 7.35 10.46
N CYS A 149 15.45 7.53 9.26
CA CYS A 149 16.19 7.36 8.01
C CYS A 149 17.22 8.49 7.75
N SER A 150 16.97 9.70 8.24
CA SER A 150 17.84 10.88 8.02
C SER A 150 18.89 11.11 9.11
N LYS A 151 18.67 10.58 10.31
CA LYS A 151 19.60 10.56 11.43
C LYS A 151 19.55 9.14 11.97
N ALA A 152 20.62 8.35 11.75
CA ALA A 152 20.69 6.96 12.20
C ALA A 152 20.04 6.83 13.60
N PRO A 153 19.10 5.88 13.80
CA PRO A 153 18.36 5.80 15.04
C PRO A 153 19.34 5.67 16.21
N PRO A 154 19.09 6.34 17.35
CA PRO A 154 19.82 6.02 18.57
C PRO A 154 19.65 4.52 18.81
N ALA A 155 20.73 3.86 19.24
CA ALA A 155 20.65 2.45 19.63
C ALA A 155 19.47 2.29 20.59
N GLY A 156 18.42 1.59 20.15
CA GLY A 156 17.23 1.37 20.96
C GLY A 156 17.62 0.73 22.28
N PRO A 157 16.86 0.96 23.37
CA PRO A 157 17.10 0.23 24.61
C PRO A 157 17.06 -1.26 24.31
N LYS A 158 18.08 -2.00 24.78
CA LYS A 158 18.04 -3.47 24.77
C LYS A 158 16.77 -3.87 25.50
N GLY A 159 15.84 -4.52 24.79
CA GLY A 159 14.66 -5.10 25.43
C GLY A 159 15.08 -6.06 26.55
N PRO A 160 14.21 -6.31 27.54
CA PRO A 160 14.56 -7.20 28.65
C PRO A 160 14.88 -8.60 28.11
N THR A 161 16.01 -9.14 28.55
CA THR A 161 16.44 -10.54 28.41
C THR A 161 15.55 -11.48 29.22
#